data_AF-A0A0H5QMZ6-F1
#
_entry.id   AF-A0A0H5QMZ6-F1
#
_cell.length_a   1.000
_cell.length_b   1.000
_cell.length_c   1.000
_cell.angle_alpha   90.00
_cell.angle_beta   90.00
_cell.angle_gamma   90.00
#
_symmetry.space_group_name_H-M   'P 1'
#
loop_
_entity.id
_entity.type
_entity.pdbx_description
1 polymer ?
#
loop_
_entity_poly.entity_id
_entity_poly.type
_entity_poly.pdbx_seq_one_letter_code
_entity_poly.pdbx_strand_id
1 'polypeptide(L)'
;MVITACVVSFAHGSNDVSNSIGPFAAIVEVYTTGSVDGHEPVSLWILIFGGLGIVLGLSTYGYKVMATIGERITKLTYSRGFSAQIATALTVLTASVFGISVSTTHCLIGAIAGLGLVEGSEKVNKSTLNRIALSWIVTLPASAAFSITVLALMRISPI
;
A
#
# COMPACT_ATOMS: atom_id res chain seq x y z
N MET A 1 -0.13 -21.13 -4.36
CA MET A 1 -0.88 -19.92 -3.93
C MET A 1 -0.50 -19.47 -2.54
N VAL A 2 -0.56 -20.34 -1.52
CA VAL A 2 -0.31 -19.91 -0.12
C VAL A 2 1.10 -19.34 0.07
N ILE A 3 2.14 -20.04 -0.40
CA ILE A 3 3.53 -19.57 -0.26
C ILE A 3 3.74 -18.21 -0.93
N THR A 4 3.23 -18.03 -2.15
CA THR A 4 3.35 -16.77 -2.90
C THR A 4 2.54 -15.64 -2.27
N ALA A 5 1.39 -15.96 -1.69
CA ALA A 5 0.64 -14.99 -0.90
C ALA A 5 1.43 -14.56 0.35
N CYS A 6 2.10 -15.48 1.05
CA CYS A 6 2.96 -15.13 2.18
C CYS A 6 4.11 -14.21 1.77
N VAL A 7 4.75 -14.47 0.61
CA VAL A 7 5.82 -13.61 0.09
C VAL A 7 5.30 -12.22 -0.26
N VAL A 8 4.13 -12.12 -0.91
CA VAL A 8 3.49 -10.82 -1.18
C VAL A 8 3.12 -10.11 0.11
N SER A 9 2.57 -10.81 1.11
CA SER A 9 2.25 -10.22 2.41
C SER A 9 3.50 -9.69 3.13
N PHE A 10 4.62 -10.41 3.06
CA PHE A 10 5.90 -9.95 3.58
C PHE A 10 6.39 -8.70 2.84
N ALA A 11 6.40 -8.73 1.50
CA ALA A 11 6.77 -7.58 0.68
C ALA A 11 5.89 -6.35 0.97
N HIS A 12 4.59 -6.57 1.10
CA HIS A 12 3.61 -5.54 1.44
C HIS A 12 3.86 -4.96 2.83
N GLY A 13 4.17 -5.79 3.83
CA GLY A 13 4.53 -5.31 5.17
C GLY A 13 5.79 -4.44 5.15
N SER A 14 6.84 -4.91 4.48
CA SER A 14 8.12 -4.19 4.38
C SER A 14 8.00 -2.83 3.69
N ASN A 15 7.15 -2.73 2.67
CA ASN A 15 6.95 -1.50 1.93
C ASN A 15 5.94 -0.55 2.61
N ASP A 16 4.84 -1.06 3.14
CA ASP A 16 3.74 -0.19 3.61
C ASP A 16 3.89 0.25 5.06
N VAL A 17 4.79 -0.37 5.84
CA VAL A 17 5.08 0.10 7.20
C VAL A 17 5.60 1.53 7.20
N SER A 18 6.40 1.93 6.20
CA SER A 18 6.96 3.28 6.09
C SER A 18 5.89 4.36 5.93
N ASN A 19 4.77 4.06 5.27
CA ASN A 19 3.70 5.02 5.00
C ASN A 19 3.05 5.54 6.29
N SER A 20 2.86 4.68 7.28
CA SER A 20 2.23 5.03 8.56
C SER A 20 3.26 5.33 9.65
N ILE A 21 4.35 4.55 9.68
CA ILE A 21 5.38 4.69 10.72
C ILE A 21 6.35 5.83 10.44
N GLY A 22 6.61 6.20 9.18
CA GLY A 22 7.51 7.31 8.86
C GLY A 22 7.11 8.62 9.54
N PRO A 23 5.87 9.12 9.33
CA PRO A 23 5.38 10.33 10.02
C PRO A 23 5.36 10.19 11.54
N PHE A 24 4.96 9.02 12.06
CA PHE A 24 4.90 8.79 13.50
C PHE A 24 6.28 8.78 14.16
N ALA A 25 7.26 8.14 13.51
CA ALA A 25 8.65 8.14 13.95
C ALA A 25 9.23 9.56 13.99
N ALA A 26 8.95 10.37 12.96
CA ALA A 26 9.37 11.77 12.93
C ALA A 26 8.77 12.59 14.09
N ILE A 27 7.50 12.35 14.45
CA ILE A 27 6.87 13.02 15.61
C ILE A 27 7.56 12.61 16.92
N VAL A 28 7.81 11.31 17.10
CA VAL A 28 8.51 10.80 18.31
C VAL A 28 9.91 11.37 18.40
N GLU A 29 10.61 11.47 17.27
CA GLU A 29 11.97 12.02 17.21
C GLU A 29 11.98 13.51 17.59
N VAL A 30 11.13 14.33 16.98
CA VAL A 30 11.01 15.75 17.35
C VAL A 30 10.67 15.92 18.83
N TYR A 31 9.84 15.03 19.39
CA TYR A 31 9.48 15.06 20.80
C TYR A 31 10.66 14.72 21.73
N THR A 32 11.58 13.84 21.32
CA THR A 32 12.70 13.39 22.17
C THR A 32 13.97 14.20 21.98
N THR A 33 14.33 14.57 20.75
CA THR A 33 15.59 15.25 20.41
C THR A 33 15.41 16.74 20.11
N GLY A 34 14.18 17.19 19.79
CA GLY A 34 13.91 18.56 19.39
C GLY A 34 14.31 18.89 17.95
N SER A 35 14.81 17.91 17.18
CA SER A 35 15.20 18.07 15.77
C SER A 35 14.81 16.82 14.96
N VAL A 36 14.70 16.97 13.64
CA VAL A 36 14.57 15.84 12.72
C VAL A 36 15.96 15.56 12.14
N ASP A 37 16.66 14.57 12.67
CA ASP A 37 17.91 14.08 12.14
C ASP A 37 17.66 12.75 11.42
N GLY A 38 17.47 12.81 10.10
CA GLY A 38 17.02 11.69 9.26
C GLY A 38 17.99 10.50 9.13
N HIS A 39 18.99 10.41 10.01
CA HIS A 39 19.99 9.34 10.04
C HIS A 39 19.76 8.31 11.15
N GLU A 40 18.90 8.59 12.14
CA GLU A 40 18.67 7.64 13.23
C GLU A 40 17.72 6.50 12.81
N PRO A 41 18.10 5.23 13.01
CA PRO A 41 17.23 4.11 12.70
C PRO A 41 15.96 4.12 13.56
N VAL A 42 14.81 3.91 12.92
CA VAL A 42 13.52 3.85 13.61
C VAL A 42 13.52 2.74 14.66
N SER A 43 13.11 3.09 15.88
CA SER A 43 13.11 2.16 17.01
C SER A 43 12.18 0.96 16.77
N LEU A 44 12.62 -0.24 17.20
CA LEU A 44 11.93 -1.50 16.96
C LEU A 44 10.49 -1.52 17.48
N TRP A 45 10.21 -0.88 18.61
CA TRP A 45 8.86 -0.85 19.19
C TRP A 45 7.86 -0.12 18.28
N ILE A 46 8.32 0.90 17.55
CA ILE A 46 7.50 1.66 16.61
C ILE A 46 7.13 0.77 15.41
N LEU A 47 8.10 0.00 14.91
CA LEU A 47 7.88 -0.96 13.83
C LEU A 47 6.90 -2.06 14.25
N ILE A 48 7.02 -2.58 15.48
CA ILE A 48 6.08 -3.57 16.03
C ILE A 48 4.66 -2.98 16.11
N PHE A 49 4.53 -1.74 16.59
CA PHE A 49 3.25 -1.05 16.65
C PHE A 49 2.61 -0.91 15.25
N GLY A 50 3.40 -0.52 14.26
CA GLY A 50 2.95 -0.44 12.86
C GLY A 50 2.50 -1.80 12.30
N GLY A 51 3.29 -2.85 12.55
CA GLY A 51 2.96 -4.21 12.13
C GLY A 51 1.64 -4.71 12.71
N LEU A 52 1.41 -4.49 14.01
CA LEU A 52 0.15 -4.82 14.67
C LEU A 52 -1.03 -4.06 14.06
N GLY A 53 -0.86 -2.76 13.78
CA GLY A 53 -1.88 -1.94 13.11
C GLY A 53 -2.27 -2.49 11.74
N ILE A 54 -1.29 -2.91 10.92
CA ILE A 54 -1.55 -3.52 9.61
C ILE A 54 -2.36 -4.82 9.75
N VAL A 55 -1.97 -5.71 10.68
CA VAL A 55 -2.68 -6.97 10.92
C VAL A 55 -4.13 -6.73 11.37
N LEU A 56 -4.35 -5.77 12.26
CA LEU A 56 -5.70 -5.40 12.72
C LEU A 56 -6.55 -4.79 11.60
N GLY A 57 -5.98 -3.90 10.77
CA GLY A 57 -6.71 -3.32 9.64
C GLY A 57 -7.10 -4.37 8.58
N LEU A 58 -6.17 -5.28 8.25
CA LEU A 58 -6.42 -6.35 7.28
C LEU A 58 -7.47 -7.34 7.76
N SER A 59 -7.44 -7.72 9.05
CA SER A 59 -8.41 -8.65 9.63
C SER A 59 -9.83 -8.07 9.73
N THR A 60 -9.96 -6.77 9.92
CA THR A 60 -11.26 -6.10 10.10
C THR A 60 -11.93 -5.68 8.79
N TYR A 61 -11.18 -5.08 7.86
CA TYR A 61 -11.74 -4.49 6.63
C TYR A 61 -11.08 -4.95 5.33
N GLY A 62 -9.94 -5.65 5.40
CA GLY A 62 -9.17 -6.07 4.21
C GLY A 62 -9.94 -6.96 3.24
N TYR A 63 -10.91 -7.75 3.73
CA TYR A 63 -11.68 -8.69 2.91
C TYR A 63 -12.46 -8.03 1.76
N LYS A 64 -12.95 -6.79 1.94
CA LYS A 64 -13.70 -6.07 0.90
C LYS A 64 -12.83 -5.70 -0.30
N VAL A 65 -11.59 -5.29 -0.03
CA VAL A 65 -10.62 -4.93 -1.08
C VAL A 65 -10.14 -6.18 -1.80
N MET A 66 -9.83 -7.25 -1.05
CA MET A 66 -9.41 -8.54 -1.64
C MET A 66 -10.48 -9.12 -2.58
N ALA A 67 -11.76 -9.05 -2.21
CA ALA A 67 -12.87 -9.49 -3.07
C ALA A 67 -12.94 -8.68 -4.38
N THR A 68 -12.74 -7.36 -4.30
CA THR A 68 -12.80 -6.48 -5.48
C THR A 68 -11.68 -6.81 -6.48
N ILE A 69 -10.45 -7.03 -5.99
CA ILE A 69 -9.29 -7.35 -6.84
C ILE A 69 -9.42 -8.75 -7.44
N GLY A 70 -9.92 -9.71 -6.66
CA GLY A 70 -10.03 -11.11 -7.08
C GLY A 70 -11.08 -11.38 -8.16
N GLU A 71 -12.16 -10.59 -8.22
CA GLU A 71 -13.32 -10.90 -9.07
C GLU A 71 -13.56 -9.89 -10.21
N ARG A 72 -13.14 -8.63 -10.08
CA ARG A 72 -13.67 -7.55 -10.96
C ARG A 72 -12.74 -7.08 -12.09
N ILE A 73 -11.49 -7.53 -12.12
CA ILE A 73 -10.48 -7.06 -13.10
C ILE A 73 -10.35 -8.04 -14.27
N THR A 74 -10.04 -9.31 -13.98
CA THR A 74 -9.96 -10.39 -14.95
C THR A 74 -10.21 -11.74 -14.28
N LYS A 75 -10.55 -12.78 -15.04
CA LYS A 75 -10.74 -14.13 -14.49
C LYS A 75 -9.38 -14.71 -14.06
N LEU A 76 -9.15 -14.78 -12.76
CA LEU A 76 -7.95 -15.37 -12.17
C LEU A 76 -8.11 -16.90 -12.05
N THR A 77 -7.28 -17.64 -12.77
CA THR A 77 -7.01 -19.06 -12.49
C THR A 77 -5.84 -19.15 -11.51
N TYR A 78 -5.65 -20.31 -10.88
CA TYR A 78 -4.55 -20.52 -9.93
C TYR A 78 -3.17 -20.15 -10.51
N SER A 79 -2.87 -20.54 -11.75
CA SER A 79 -1.58 -20.21 -12.37
C SER A 79 -1.43 -18.70 -12.63
N ARG A 80 -2.52 -18.01 -13.00
CA ARG A 80 -2.50 -16.55 -13.22
C ARG A 80 -2.30 -15.78 -11.92
N GLY A 81 -2.99 -16.20 -10.86
CA GLY A 81 -2.80 -15.64 -9.52
C GLY A 81 -1.35 -15.81 -9.04
N PHE A 82 -0.70 -16.91 -9.40
CA PHE A 82 0.69 -17.19 -9.02
C PHE A 82 1.63 -16.21 -9.68
N SER A 83 1.53 -16.10 -11.00
CA SER A 83 2.34 -15.18 -11.79
C SER A 83 2.13 -13.73 -11.36
N ALA A 84 0.89 -13.32 -11.10
CA ALA A 84 0.57 -11.97 -10.62
C ALA A 84 1.22 -11.69 -9.26
N GLN A 85 1.11 -12.62 -8.31
CA GLN A 85 1.68 -12.49 -6.97
C GLN A 85 3.20 -12.42 -7.00
N ILE A 86 3.86 -13.30 -7.77
CA ILE A 86 5.34 -13.26 -7.90
C ILE A 86 5.80 -11.97 -8.55
N ALA A 87 5.17 -11.53 -9.65
CA ALA A 87 5.52 -10.27 -10.31
C ALA A 87 5.35 -9.07 -9.36
N THR A 88 4.27 -9.06 -8.57
CA THR A 88 4.01 -8.03 -7.56
C THR A 88 5.06 -8.06 -6.46
N ALA A 89 5.31 -9.23 -5.86
CA ALA A 89 6.29 -9.39 -4.79
C ALA A 89 7.68 -8.97 -5.24
N LEU A 90 8.12 -9.40 -6.42
CA LEU A 90 9.43 -9.04 -6.96
C LEU A 90 9.56 -7.53 -7.13
N THR A 91 8.56 -6.90 -7.75
CA THR A 91 8.56 -5.44 -7.97
C THR A 91 8.63 -4.67 -6.65
N VAL A 92 7.80 -5.06 -5.68
CA VAL A 92 7.73 -4.40 -4.36
C VAL A 92 9.02 -4.63 -3.59
N LEU A 93 9.53 -5.86 -3.51
CA LEU A 93 10.77 -6.15 -2.79
C LEU A 93 11.97 -5.43 -3.40
N THR A 94 12.08 -5.39 -4.73
CA THR A 94 13.14 -4.63 -5.41
C THR A 94 13.06 -3.16 -5.05
N ALA A 95 11.88 -2.54 -5.10
CA ALA A 95 11.71 -1.14 -4.71
C ALA A 95 12.05 -0.89 -3.24
N SER A 96 11.63 -1.79 -2.34
CA SER A 96 11.94 -1.71 -0.91
C SER A 96 13.44 -1.81 -0.63
N VAL A 97 14.19 -2.63 -1.36
CA VAL A 97 15.67 -2.71 -1.24
C VAL A 97 16.34 -1.39 -1.63
N PHE A 98 15.78 -0.67 -2.61
CA PHE A 98 16.24 0.67 -2.98
C PHE A 98 15.72 1.79 -2.05
N GLY A 99 14.96 1.45 -1.00
CA GLY A 99 14.37 2.43 -0.08
C GLY A 99 13.23 3.23 -0.71
N ILE A 100 12.70 2.81 -1.86
CA ILE A 100 11.62 3.50 -2.57
C ILE A 100 10.29 2.91 -2.11
N SER A 101 9.47 3.75 -1.48
CA SER A 101 8.10 3.36 -1.12
C SER A 101 7.22 3.39 -2.36
N VAL A 102 6.72 2.22 -2.76
CA VAL A 102 5.84 2.05 -3.94
C VAL A 102 4.41 1.75 -3.52
N SER A 103 3.48 1.79 -4.47
CA SER A 103 2.10 1.39 -4.21
C SER A 103 1.89 -0.08 -4.58
N THR A 104 1.77 -0.95 -3.57
CA THR A 104 1.55 -2.40 -3.74
C THR A 104 0.27 -2.71 -4.53
N THR A 105 -0.78 -1.91 -4.34
CA THR A 105 -2.05 -2.02 -5.08
C THR A 105 -1.86 -1.76 -6.58
N HIS A 106 -1.08 -0.74 -6.97
CA HIS A 106 -0.74 -0.50 -8.37
C HIS A 106 0.09 -1.64 -8.95
N CYS A 107 1.07 -2.15 -8.22
CA CYS A 107 1.87 -3.30 -8.66
C CYS A 107 0.98 -4.53 -8.94
N LEU A 108 0.05 -4.84 -8.03
CA LEU A 108 -0.85 -5.99 -8.18
C LEU A 108 -1.85 -5.81 -9.32
N ILE A 109 -2.51 -4.65 -9.39
CA ILE A 109 -3.49 -4.36 -10.45
C ILE A 109 -2.81 -4.31 -11.81
N GLY A 110 -1.60 -3.74 -11.89
CA GLY A 110 -0.77 -3.75 -13.09
C GLY A 110 -0.37 -5.15 -13.53
N ALA A 111 0.04 -6.02 -12.60
CA ALA A 111 0.37 -7.41 -12.91
C ALA A 111 -0.85 -8.20 -13.44
N ILE A 112 -2.02 -8.02 -12.82
CA ILE A 112 -3.27 -8.66 -13.23
C ILE A 112 -3.73 -8.14 -14.60
N ALA A 113 -3.68 -6.81 -14.81
CA ALA A 113 -4.03 -6.20 -16.08
C ALA A 113 -3.07 -6.67 -17.19
N GLY A 114 -1.77 -6.73 -16.92
CA GLY A 114 -0.76 -7.23 -17.85
C GLY A 114 -1.03 -8.67 -18.30
N LEU A 115 -1.33 -9.57 -17.34
CA LEU A 115 -1.73 -10.95 -17.66
C LEU A 115 -2.98 -10.99 -18.55
N GLY A 116 -3.98 -10.15 -18.25
CA GLY A 116 -5.19 -10.07 -19.07
C GLY A 116 -4.93 -9.55 -20.48
N LEU A 117 -4.03 -8.57 -20.64
CA LEU A 117 -3.66 -8.02 -21.94
C LEU A 117 -2.93 -9.03 -22.83
N VAL A 118 -2.05 -9.87 -22.25
CA VAL A 118 -1.34 -10.94 -22.98
C VAL A 118 -2.33 -11.95 -23.58
N GLU A 119 -3.46 -12.21 -22.90
CA GLU A 119 -4.49 -13.12 -23.39
C GLU A 119 -5.54 -12.47 -24.32
N GLY A 120 -5.46 -11.15 -24.51
CA GLY A 120 -6.39 -10.37 -25.33
C GLY A 120 -7.08 -9.27 -24.54
N SER A 121 -7.09 -8.06 -25.10
CA SER A 121 -7.59 -6.84 -24.43
C SER A 121 -9.07 -6.89 -24.02
N GLU A 122 -9.85 -7.83 -24.57
CA GLU A 122 -11.25 -8.08 -24.24
C GLU A 122 -11.43 -8.80 -22.90
N LYS A 123 -10.39 -9.50 -22.40
CA LYS A 123 -10.43 -10.21 -21.11
C LYS A 123 -10.19 -9.31 -19.91
N VAL A 124 -9.88 -8.03 -20.14
CA VAL A 124 -9.66 -7.02 -19.12
C VAL A 124 -10.89 -6.14 -19.02
N ASN A 125 -11.46 -6.03 -17.82
CA ASN A 125 -12.57 -5.10 -17.59
C ASN A 125 -12.06 -3.65 -17.52
N LYS A 126 -12.03 -2.97 -18.68
CA LYS A 126 -11.58 -1.57 -18.81
C LYS A 126 -12.42 -0.60 -17.99
N SER A 127 -13.72 -0.88 -17.81
CA SER A 127 -14.61 -0.04 -16.99
C SER A 127 -14.20 -0.08 -15.51
N THR A 128 -13.95 -1.28 -14.97
CA THR A 128 -13.42 -1.43 -13.61
C THR A 128 -12.06 -0.75 -13.46
N LEU A 129 -11.15 -0.96 -14.42
CA LEU A 129 -9.81 -0.36 -14.37
C LEU A 129 -9.87 1.17 -14.38
N ASN A 130 -10.73 1.76 -15.22
CA ASN A 130 -10.93 3.20 -15.27
C ASN A 130 -11.53 3.75 -13.97
N ARG A 131 -12.48 3.05 -13.36
CA ARG A 131 -13.05 3.45 -12.04
C ARG A 131 -11.99 3.42 -10.95
N ILE A 132 -11.12 2.41 -10.96
CA ILE A 132 -10.00 2.32 -10.02
C ILE A 132 -9.02 3.47 -10.27
N ALA A 133 -8.65 3.74 -11.53
CA ALA A 133 -7.75 4.84 -11.87
C ALA A 133 -8.31 6.21 -11.45
N LEU A 134 -9.60 6.44 -11.68
CA LEU A 134 -10.31 7.62 -11.19
C LEU A 134 -10.26 7.72 -9.66
N SER A 135 -10.43 6.60 -8.95
CA SER A 135 -10.34 6.59 -7.49
C SER A 135 -8.96 7.04 -7.00
N TRP A 136 -7.88 6.60 -7.65
CA TRP A 136 -6.52 7.02 -7.30
C TRP A 136 -6.32 8.53 -7.47
N ILE A 137 -6.77 9.08 -8.60
CA ILE A 137 -6.68 10.52 -8.88
C ILE A 137 -7.46 11.33 -7.85
N VAL A 138 -8.63 10.85 -7.41
CA VAL A 138 -9.48 11.56 -6.43
C VAL A 138 -8.95 11.41 -5.00
N THR A 139 -8.36 10.26 -4.64
CA THR A 139 -7.86 10.02 -3.28
C THR A 139 -6.72 10.95 -2.88
N LEU A 140 -5.83 11.32 -3.82
CA LEU A 140 -4.71 12.22 -3.55
C LEU A 140 -5.15 13.63 -3.10
N PRO A 141 -5.95 14.39 -3.87
CA PRO A 141 -6.42 15.71 -3.47
C PRO A 141 -7.34 15.66 -2.25
N ALA A 142 -8.17 14.61 -2.13
CA ALA A 142 -9.03 14.44 -0.96
C ALA A 142 -8.21 14.27 0.33
N SER A 143 -7.18 13.42 0.29
CA SER A 143 -6.25 13.22 1.42
C SER A 143 -5.48 14.50 1.74
N ALA A 144 -4.97 15.21 0.73
CA ALA A 144 -4.26 16.47 0.91
C ALA A 144 -5.16 17.55 1.53
N ALA A 145 -6.38 17.73 1.03
CA ALA A 145 -7.35 18.68 1.56
C ALA A 145 -7.73 18.37 3.02
N PHE A 146 -7.91 17.09 3.34
CA PHE A 146 -8.18 16.65 4.71
C PHE A 146 -7.00 16.97 5.64
N SER A 147 -5.78 16.64 5.24
CA SER A 147 -4.56 16.93 6.00
C SER A 147 -4.38 18.43 6.26
N ILE A 148 -4.55 19.27 5.22
CA ILE A 148 -4.48 20.74 5.34
C ILE A 148 -5.53 21.27 6.32
N THR A 149 -6.76 20.75 6.24
CA THR A 149 -7.86 21.18 7.12
C THR A 149 -7.56 20.85 8.58
N VAL A 150 -7.11 19.62 8.86
CA VAL A 150 -6.74 19.20 10.22
C VAL A 150 -5.60 20.06 10.77
N LEU A 151 -4.56 20.31 9.97
CA LEU A 151 -3.43 21.15 10.38
C LEU A 151 -3.85 22.61 10.64
N ALA A 152 -4.73 23.16 9.79
CA ALA A 152 -5.27 24.51 9.97
C ALA A 152 -6.07 24.62 11.27
N LEU A 153 -6.90 23.62 11.59
CA LEU A 153 -7.64 23.57 12.84
C LEU A 153 -6.71 23.49 14.06
N MET A 154 -5.70 22.61 14.01
CA MET A 154 -4.71 22.47 15.07
C MET A 154 -3.92 23.76 15.33
N ARG A 155 -3.65 24.56 14.28
CA ARG A 155 -3.00 25.87 14.45
C ARG A 155 -3.89 26.92 15.13
N ILE A 156 -5.22 26.81 15.01
CA ILE A 156 -6.16 27.80 15.54
C ILE A 156 -6.45 27.54 17.02
N SER A 157 -6.44 26.28 17.47
CA SER A 157 -6.53 25.92 18.89
C SER A 157 -5.14 25.86 19.51
N PRO A 158 -4.69 26.86 20.31
CA PRO A 158 -3.42 26.77 21.00
C PRO A 158 -3.59 25.80 22.16
N ILE A 159 -3.19 24.56 21.95
CA ILE A 159 -2.83 23.61 23.02
C ILE A 159 -1.31 23.54 23.03
#